data_AF-A0A0K2FPC8-F1
#
_entry.id   AF-A0A0K2FPC8-F1
#
_cell.length_a   1.000
_cell.length_b   1.000
_cell.length_c   1.000
_cell.angle_alpha   90.00
_cell.angle_beta   90.00
_cell.angle_gamma   90.00
#
_symmetry.space_group_name_H-M   'P 1'
#
loop_
_entity.id
_entity.type
_entity.pdbx_description
1 polymer ?
#
loop_
_entity_poly.entity_id
_entity_poly.type
_entity_poly.pdbx_seq_one_letter_code
_entity_poly.pdbx_strand_id
1 'polypeptide(L)' 'FMTSRVNWVVQSSAADYLHLMLVAMKWLFEEFAIDGRFCISIHDEVRYLVREEDRYRAALALQITNLLT' A
#
# COMPACT_ATOMS: atom_id res chain seq x y z
N PHE A 1 25.73 -5.36 18.62
CA PHE A 1 25.07 -6.34 17.73
C PHE A 1 23.55 -6.44 17.95
N MET A 2 23.04 -6.52 19.19
CA MET A 2 21.58 -6.62 19.44
C MET A 2 20.77 -5.38 19.00
N THR A 3 21.30 -4.17 19.20
CA THR A 3 20.64 -2.90 18.84
C THR A 3 20.29 -2.81 17.35
N SER A 4 21.24 -3.14 16.47
CA SER A 4 20.99 -3.20 15.03
C SER A 4 19.96 -4.27 14.68
N ARG A 5 20.02 -5.47 15.28
CA ARG A 5 19.06 -6.55 14.99
C ARG A 5 17.62 -6.14 15.33
N VAL A 6 17.41 -5.52 16.48
CA VAL A 6 16.06 -5.05 16.88
C VAL A 6 15.55 -3.98 15.91
N ASN A 7 16.42 -3.05 15.50
CA ASN A 7 16.08 -2.02 14.54
C ASN A 7 15.75 -2.60 13.14
N TRP A 8 16.52 -3.58 12.68
CA TRP A 8 16.28 -4.28 11.41
C TRP A 8 14.98 -5.06 11.41
N VAL A 9 14.56 -5.67 12.53
CA VAL A 9 13.27 -6.36 12.61
C VAL A 9 12.11 -5.38 12.38
N VAL A 10 12.15 -4.19 12.98
CA VAL A 10 11.11 -3.18 12.78
C VAL A 10 11.09 -2.68 11.33
N GLN A 11 12.28 -2.42 10.75
CA GLN A 11 12.38 -1.99 9.35
C GLN A 11 11.92 -3.06 8.36
N SER A 12 12.25 -4.33 8.60
CA SER A 12 11.81 -5.43 7.73
C SER A 12 10.30 -5.61 7.82
N SER A 13 9.71 -5.52 9.02
CA SER A 13 8.27 -5.59 9.20
C SER A 13 7.53 -4.44 8.53
N ALA A 14 8.11 -3.23 8.51
CA ALA A 14 7.55 -2.11 7.73
C ALA A 14 7.57 -2.40 6.22
N ALA A 15 8.61 -3.07 5.72
CA ALA A 15 8.64 -3.51 4.32
C ALA A 15 7.57 -4.58 4.04
N ASP A 16 7.33 -5.51 4.96
CA ASP A 16 6.25 -6.51 4.83
C ASP A 16 4.87 -5.85 4.77
N TYR A 17 4.62 -4.84 5.62
CA TYR A 17 3.39 -4.05 5.61
C TYR A 17 3.17 -3.38 4.25
N LEU A 18 4.20 -2.74 3.70
CA LEU A 18 4.14 -2.13 2.37
C LEU A 18 3.78 -3.17 1.29
N HIS A 19 4.39 -4.36 1.31
CA HIS A 19 4.08 -5.40 0.32
C HIS A 19 2.62 -5.84 0.39
N LEU A 20 2.06 -6.04 1.59
CA LEU A 20 0.65 -6.36 1.77
C LEU A 20 -0.25 -5.25 1.23
N MET A 21 0.08 -3.98 1.49
CA MET A 21 -0.67 -2.86 0.94
C MET A 21 -0.66 -2.84 -0.59
N LEU A 22 0.50 -3.05 -1.22
CA LEU A 22 0.64 -3.06 -2.68
C LEU A 22 -0.15 -4.22 -3.32
N VAL A 23 -0.11 -5.40 -2.71
CA VAL A 23 -0.83 -6.58 -3.19
C VAL A 23 -2.34 -6.41 -3.03
N ALA A 24 -2.80 -5.95 -1.87
CA ALA A 24 -4.23 -5.71 -1.62
C ALA A 24 -4.79 -4.62 -2.53
N MET A 25 -4.07 -3.50 -2.71
CA MET A 25 -4.49 -2.44 -3.64
C MET A 25 -4.55 -2.93 -5.08
N LYS A 26 -3.57 -3.71 -5.52
CA LYS A 26 -3.57 -4.31 -6.86
C LYS A 26 -4.80 -5.22 -7.05
N TRP A 27 -5.07 -6.09 -6.08
CA TRP A 27 -6.23 -6.98 -6.11
C TRP A 27 -7.55 -6.19 -6.17
N LEU A 28 -7.71 -5.16 -5.32
CA LEU A 28 -8.91 -4.32 -5.32
C LEU A 28 -9.06 -3.53 -6.63
N PHE A 29 -7.96 -3.08 -7.23
CA PHE A 29 -8.02 -2.37 -8.51
C PHE A 29 -8.47 -3.29 -9.65
N GLU A 30 -8.01 -4.54 -9.65
CA GLU A 30 -8.43 -5.56 -10.60
C GLU A 30 -9.91 -5.97 -10.39
N GLU A 31 -10.30 -6.27 -9.15
CA GLU A 31 -11.66 -6.72 -8.79
C GLU A 31 -12.73 -5.67 -9.11
N PHE A 32 -12.45 -4.40 -8.79
CA PHE A 32 -13.40 -3.31 -9.02
C PHE A 32 -13.16 -2.56 -10.34
N ALA A 33 -12.23 -3.01 -11.19
CA ALA A 33 -11.87 -2.34 -12.44
C ALA A 33 -11.62 -0.83 -12.24
N ILE A 34 -10.76 -0.49 -11.27
CA ILE A 34 -10.31 0.88 -10.99
C ILE A 34 -9.10 1.16 -11.88
N ASP A 35 -9.18 2.17 -12.75
CA ASP A 35 -8.04 2.55 -13.59
C ASP A 35 -7.06 3.43 -12.79
N GLY A 36 -6.08 2.76 -12.20
CA GLY A 36 -4.97 3.40 -11.53
C GLY A 36 -3.70 2.54 -11.50
N ARG A 37 -2.59 3.18 -11.20
CA ARG A 37 -1.27 2.54 -11.07
C ARG A 37 -0.53 3.05 -9.86
N PHE A 38 0.30 2.18 -9.30
CA PHE A 38 1.25 2.56 -8.28
C PHE A 38 2.23 3.61 -8.83
N CYS A 39 2.49 4.66 -8.05
CA CYS A 39 3.39 5.75 -8.42
C CYS A 39 4.69 5.66 -7.62
N ILE A 40 4.56 5.76 -6.29
CA ILE A 40 5.71 5.80 -5.40
C ILE A 40 5.32 5.42 -3.97
N SER A 41 6.27 4.84 -3.24
CA SER A 41 6.23 4.65 -1.79
C SER A 41 7.47 5.31 -1.17
N ILE A 42 7.28 6.22 -0.23
CA ILE A 42 8.36 6.92 0.49
C ILE A 42 8.02 6.90 1.97
N HIS A 43 8.92 6.36 2.79
CA HIS A 43 8.70 6.21 4.23
C HIS A 43 7.38 5.47 4.53
N ASP A 44 6.39 6.18 5.06
CA ASP A 44 5.04 5.74 5.41
C ASP A 44 3.97 6.20 4.40
N GLU A 45 4.36 6.90 3.33
CA GLU A 45 3.45 7.33 2.27
C GLU A 45 3.44 6.34 1.10
N VAL A 46 2.23 5.97 0.65
CA VAL A 46 2.00 5.20 -0.58
C VAL A 46 1.07 5.99 -1.48
N ARG A 47 1.52 6.31 -2.71
CA ARG A 47 0.75 7.12 -3.67
C ARG A 47 0.45 6.35 -4.94
N TYR A 48 -0.81 6.48 -5.40
CA TYR A 48 -1.32 5.93 -6.64
C TYR A 48 -1.75 7.05 -7.57
N LEU A 49 -1.50 6.88 -8.86
CA LEU A 49 -2.09 7.70 -9.91
C LEU A 49 -3.36 7.01 -10.38
N VAL A 50 -4.49 7.70 -10.34
CA VAL A 50 -5.82 7.15 -10.65
C VAL A 50 -6.55 8.15 -11.54
N ARG A 51 -7.41 7.68 -12.44
CA ARG A 51 -8.32 8.57 -13.16
C ARG A 51 -9.23 9.35 -12.21
N GLU A 52 -9.62 10.55 -12.61
CA GLU A 52 -10.45 11.43 -11.78
C GLU A 52 -11.80 10.78 -11.43
N GLU A 53 -12.37 10.01 -12.35
CA GLU A 53 -13.62 9.26 -12.19
C GLU A 53 -13.55 8.19 -11.10
N ASP A 54 -12.38 7.56 -10.93
CA ASP A 54 -12.17 6.48 -9.98
C ASP A 54 -11.55 6.94 -8.65
N ARG A 55 -11.25 8.24 -8.48
CA ARG A 55 -10.50 8.72 -7.29
C ARG A 55 -11.13 8.32 -5.96
N TYR A 56 -12.45 8.35 -5.87
CA TYR A 56 -13.18 8.00 -4.65
C TYR A 56 -13.20 6.49 -4.41
N ARG A 57 -13.25 5.70 -5.48
CA ARG A 57 -13.20 4.23 -5.42
C ARG A 57 -11.82 3.78 -4.98
N ALA A 58 -10.76 4.39 -5.53
CA ALA A 58 -9.39 4.17 -5.09
C ALA A 58 -9.14 4.62 -3.64
N ALA A 59 -9.75 5.73 -3.20
CA ALA A 59 -9.66 6.16 -1.81
C ALA A 59 -10.29 5.14 -0.85
N LEU A 60 -11.45 4.59 -1.20
CA LEU A 60 -12.08 3.51 -0.43
C LEU A 60 -11.24 2.23 -0.46
N ALA A 61 -10.69 1.86 -1.62
CA ALA A 61 -9.81 0.70 -1.74
C ALA A 61 -8.56 0.84 -0.86
N LEU A 62 -7.99 2.04 -0.77
CA LEU A 62 -6.86 2.33 0.11
C LEU A 62 -7.25 2.22 1.58
N GLN A 63 -8.45 2.70 1.96
CA GLN A 63 -8.95 2.54 3.32
C GLN A 63 -9.13 1.06 3.69
N ILE A 64 -9.72 0.25 2.80
CA ILE A 64 -9.90 -1.19 3.01
C ILE A 64 -8.55 -1.89 3.09
N THR A 65 -7.60 -1.52 2.22
CA THR A 65 -6.24 -2.07 2.24
C THR A 65 -5.59 -1.89 3.61
N ASN A 66 -5.68 -0.71 4.21
CA ASN A 66 -5.13 -0.45 5.54
C ASN A 66 -5.80 -1.30 6.64
N LEU A 67 -7.05 -1.72 6.47
CA LEU A 67 -7.76 -2.60 7.42
C LEU A 67 -7.40 -4.08 7.25
N LEU A 68 -7.00 -4.48 6.04
CA LEU A 68 -6.61 -5.85 5.72
C LEU A 68 -5.14 -6.17 6.03
N THR A 69 -4.36 -5.15 6.41
CA THR A 69 -2.92 -5.24 6.68
C THR A 69 -2.65 -5.16 8.18
#